data_AF-A0AAD4H7N0-F1
#
_entry.id   AF-A0AAD4H7N0-F1
#
_cell.length_a   1.000
_cell.length_b   1.000
_cell.length_c   1.000
_cell.angle_alpha   90.00
_cell.angle_beta   90.00
_cell.angle_gamma   90.00
#
_symmetry.space_group_name_H-M   'P 1'
#
loop_
_entity.id
_entity.type
_entity.pdbx_description
1 polymer ?
#
loop_
_entity_poly.entity_id
_entity_poly.type
_entity_poly.pdbx_seq_one_letter_code
_entity_poly.pdbx_strand_id
1 'polypeptide(L)'
;MAIITDLMPEVLIYLTTFLYKQDIPNIVLTCRLFHQHYASLRWKDISIRSEGGKKSVLDADTLRAHAEWVHSLSFTGALPAEYFDISFPNLRVLCKGDVYKSPDMTQQLTRTLQEATALAAAEALAAARQDLYWARLVTLNPSIQEIAIIMDHDKFEWKELWRAVGTSLHNPKRFYIVGLGTPNMSDEAAKIFWKAVGRFEVFDSPTPGPQRDTLNFLNVAAI
;
A
#
# COMPACT_ATOMS: atom_id res chain seq x y z
N MET A 1 15.16 -2.06 43.89
CA MET A 1 14.89 -1.12 42.78
C MET A 1 14.54 -1.99 41.59
N ALA A 2 13.28 -2.00 41.15
CA ALA A 2 12.88 -2.81 39.99
C ALA A 2 13.37 -2.10 38.71
N ILE A 3 14.09 -2.82 37.85
CA ILE A 3 14.57 -2.29 36.58
C ILE A 3 13.58 -2.75 35.51
N ILE A 4 13.31 -1.91 34.51
CA ILE A 4 12.38 -2.24 33.41
C ILE A 4 12.75 -3.53 32.65
N THR A 5 14.00 -3.98 32.77
CA THR A 5 14.50 -5.25 32.22
C THR A 5 14.02 -6.49 32.97
N ASP A 6 13.45 -6.33 34.17
CA ASP A 6 12.93 -7.42 35.00
C ASP A 6 11.46 -7.76 34.65
N LEU A 7 10.87 -7.01 33.70
CA LEU A 7 9.51 -7.27 33.23
C LEU A 7 9.43 -8.55 32.41
N MET A 8 8.36 -9.32 32.62
CA MET A 8 8.09 -10.51 31.82
C MET A 8 7.82 -10.15 30.36
N PRO A 9 8.17 -11.02 29.38
CA PRO A 9 7.94 -10.79 27.95
C PRO A 9 6.50 -10.38 27.60
N GLU A 10 5.50 -10.91 28.29
CA GLU A 10 4.09 -10.60 28.09
C GLU A 10 3.78 -9.15 28.43
N VAL A 11 4.40 -8.61 29.48
CA VAL A 11 4.25 -7.20 29.88
C VAL A 11 4.94 -6.32 28.84
N LEU A 12 6.12 -6.70 28.36
CA LEU A 12 6.81 -5.99 27.28
C LEU A 12 5.95 -5.96 26.01
N ILE A 13 5.35 -7.08 25.60
CA ILE A 13 4.43 -7.14 24.47
C ILE A 13 3.20 -6.25 24.73
N TYR A 14 2.63 -6.27 25.93
CA TYR A 14 1.48 -5.43 26.26
C TYR A 14 1.82 -3.94 26.17
N LEU A 15 3.01 -3.52 26.62
CA LEU A 15 3.47 -2.13 26.50
C LEU A 15 3.50 -1.64 25.04
N THR A 16 3.72 -2.53 24.07
CA THR A 16 3.74 -2.16 22.64
C THR A 16 2.43 -1.62 22.13
N THR A 17 1.31 -1.97 22.78
CA THR A 17 -0.02 -1.47 22.41
C THR A 17 -0.18 0.01 22.72
N PHE A 18 0.68 0.59 23.56
CA PHE A 18 0.71 2.00 23.92
C PHE A 18 1.82 2.79 23.21
N LEU A 19 2.69 2.11 22.46
CA LEU A 19 3.79 2.76 21.75
C LEU A 19 3.32 3.31 20.42
N TYR A 20 3.66 4.57 20.14
CA TYR A 20 3.51 5.09 18.79
C TYR A 20 4.59 4.51 17.88
N LYS A 21 4.25 4.28 16.61
CA LYS A 21 5.18 3.70 15.63
C LYS A 21 6.49 4.48 15.50
N GLN A 22 6.40 5.81 15.62
CA GLN A 22 7.55 6.71 15.54
C GLN A 22 8.55 6.53 16.69
N ASP A 23 8.12 5.97 17.82
CA ASP A 23 8.97 5.78 19.01
C ASP A 23 9.70 4.42 18.98
N ILE A 24 9.20 3.45 18.21
CA ILE A 24 9.74 2.08 18.13
C ILE A 24 11.24 2.08 17.79
N PRO A 25 11.74 2.85 16.80
CA PRO A 25 13.18 2.88 16.50
C PRO A 25 14.03 3.29 17.69
N ASN A 26 13.61 4.32 18.44
CA ASN A 26 14.36 4.81 19.61
C ASN A 26 14.37 3.78 20.76
N ILE A 27 13.24 3.10 20.96
CA ILE A 27 13.10 2.07 22.01
C ILE A 27 13.99 0.87 21.69
N VAL A 28 14.02 0.41 20.44
CA VAL A 28 14.89 -0.68 19.97
C VAL A 28 16.37 -0.39 20.23
N LEU A 29 16.77 0.89 20.16
CA LEU A 29 18.16 1.31 20.40
C LEU A 29 18.51 1.47 21.89
N THR A 30 17.54 1.44 22.79
CA THR A 30 17.77 1.71 24.22
C THR A 30 18.54 0.57 24.92
N CYS A 31 18.15 -0.69 24.66
CA CYS A 31 18.84 -1.84 25.24
C CYS A 31 18.61 -3.13 24.41
N ARG A 32 19.44 -4.15 24.65
CA ARG A 32 19.38 -5.44 23.94
C ARG A 32 18.03 -6.14 24.11
N LEU A 33 17.42 -6.08 25.30
CA LEU A 33 16.13 -6.70 25.56
C LEU A 33 15.04 -6.09 24.67
N PHE A 34 14.99 -4.77 24.61
CA PHE A 34 14.03 -4.05 23.76
C PHE A 34 14.28 -4.31 22.28
N HIS A 35 15.54 -4.38 21.86
CA HIS A 35 15.86 -4.79 20.49
C HIS A 35 15.29 -6.18 20.18
N GLN A 36 15.48 -7.16 21.06
CA GLN A 36 14.98 -8.53 20.84
C GLN A 36 13.46 -8.61 20.77
N HIS A 37 12.74 -7.82 21.58
CA HIS A 37 11.28 -7.86 21.62
C HIS A 37 10.60 -6.98 20.58
N TYR A 38 11.19 -5.85 20.21
CA TYR A 38 10.51 -4.82 19.42
C TYR A 38 11.05 -4.66 17.99
N ALA A 39 12.18 -5.28 17.64
CA ALA A 39 12.72 -5.17 16.28
C ALA A 39 11.72 -5.65 15.21
N SER A 40 10.94 -6.71 15.49
CA SER A 40 9.92 -7.21 14.56
C SER A 40 8.74 -6.26 14.38
N LEU A 41 8.44 -5.41 15.37
CA LEU A 41 7.34 -4.44 15.29
C LEU A 41 7.60 -3.36 14.25
N ARG A 42 8.87 -3.02 14.02
CA ARG A 42 9.27 -2.09 12.95
C ARG A 42 8.82 -2.60 11.57
N TRP A 43 8.74 -3.91 11.40
CA TRP A 43 8.42 -4.55 10.14
C TRP A 43 6.94 -4.85 9.96
N LYS A 44 6.12 -4.71 11.00
CA LYS A 44 4.68 -5.03 10.93
C LYS A 44 3.95 -4.16 9.92
N ASP A 45 4.26 -2.87 9.89
CA ASP A 45 3.57 -1.90 9.04
C ASP A 45 4.58 -1.10 8.22
N ILE A 46 4.71 -1.45 6.94
CA ILE A 46 5.67 -0.86 6.02
C ILE A 46 4.97 0.09 5.05
N SER A 47 5.48 1.31 4.94
CA SER A 47 5.10 2.26 3.89
C SER A 47 6.32 2.56 3.03
N ILE A 48 6.20 2.30 1.73
CA ILE A 48 7.25 2.56 0.74
C ILE A 48 6.77 3.65 -0.19
N ARG A 49 7.54 4.75 -0.22
CA ARG A 49 7.24 5.91 -1.05
C ARG A 49 8.35 6.09 -2.09
N SER A 50 7.94 6.35 -3.33
CA SER A 50 8.81 6.70 -4.45
C SER A 50 8.48 8.12 -4.89
N GLU A 51 9.32 9.08 -4.49
CA GLU A 51 9.19 10.48 -4.88
C GLU A 51 10.03 10.78 -6.11
N GLY A 52 9.37 11.09 -7.23
CA GLY A 52 10.05 11.68 -8.39
C GLY A 52 11.17 10.83 -9.00
N GLY A 53 11.10 9.50 -8.92
CA GLY A 53 12.13 8.61 -9.47
C GLY A 53 13.35 8.43 -8.57
N LYS A 54 13.36 8.99 -7.35
CA LYS A 54 14.35 8.63 -6.33
C LYS A 54 14.13 7.19 -5.89
N LYS A 55 15.22 6.45 -5.69
CA LYS A 55 15.19 5.10 -5.13
C LYS A 55 14.51 5.16 -3.75
N SER A 56 13.59 4.22 -3.51
CA SER A 56 13.01 4.00 -2.18
C SER A 56 14.12 3.93 -1.11
N VAL A 57 13.85 4.51 0.07
CA VAL A 57 14.74 4.45 1.23
C VAL A 57 14.96 3.00 1.69
N LEU A 58 13.93 2.16 1.56
CA LEU A 58 13.99 0.75 1.90
C LEU A 58 14.24 -0.08 0.64
N ASP A 59 15.31 -0.86 0.63
CA ASP A 59 15.67 -1.79 -0.44
C ASP A 59 14.77 -3.04 -0.48
N ALA A 60 14.57 -3.59 -1.68
CA ALA A 60 13.70 -4.76 -1.91
C ALA A 60 14.26 -6.05 -1.28
N ASP A 61 15.58 -6.25 -1.28
CA ASP A 61 16.20 -7.44 -0.67
C ASP A 61 16.05 -7.43 0.84
N THR A 62 16.21 -6.25 1.44
CA THR A 62 15.98 -6.00 2.87
C THR A 62 14.53 -6.24 3.22
N LEU A 63 13.58 -5.75 2.41
CA LEU A 63 12.16 -6.02 2.62
C LEU A 63 11.85 -7.52 2.52
N ARG A 64 12.44 -8.21 1.53
CA ARG A 64 12.28 -9.65 1.33
C ARG A 64 12.79 -10.46 2.52
N ALA A 65 13.92 -10.07 3.10
CA ALA A 65 14.50 -10.72 4.28
C ALA A 65 13.59 -10.66 5.53
N HIS A 66 12.66 -9.69 5.56
CA HIS A 66 11.74 -9.47 6.69
C HIS A 66 10.27 -9.72 6.32
N ALA A 67 10.00 -10.34 5.17
CA ALA A 67 8.66 -10.45 4.61
C ALA A 67 7.69 -11.21 5.53
N GLU A 68 8.18 -12.14 6.35
CA GLU A 68 7.38 -12.87 7.34
C GLU A 68 6.81 -11.99 8.46
N TRP A 69 7.39 -10.83 8.73
CA TRP A 69 6.92 -9.93 9.79
C TRP A 69 6.00 -8.84 9.26
N VAL A 70 5.86 -8.69 7.93
CA VAL A 70 5.02 -7.67 7.31
C VAL A 70 3.55 -8.09 7.35
N HIS A 71 2.73 -7.26 8.01
CA HIS A 71 1.29 -7.45 8.16
C HIS A 71 0.49 -6.38 7.39
N SER A 72 1.04 -5.17 7.28
CA SER A 72 0.50 -4.09 6.47
C SER A 72 1.57 -3.56 5.53
N LEU A 73 1.21 -3.39 4.26
CA LEU A 73 2.07 -2.85 3.23
C LEU A 73 1.36 -1.71 2.50
N SER A 74 1.99 -0.55 2.46
CA SER A 74 1.51 0.61 1.72
C SER A 74 2.53 1.03 0.68
N PHE A 75 2.11 1.15 -0.57
CA PHE A 75 2.93 1.67 -1.65
C PHE A 75 2.42 3.02 -2.10
N THR A 76 3.32 3.98 -2.27
CA THR A 76 3.00 5.30 -2.81
C THR A 76 3.95 5.65 -3.95
N GLY A 77 3.39 5.92 -5.13
CA GLY A 77 4.15 6.27 -6.33
C GLY A 77 4.58 5.05 -7.17
N ALA A 78 5.47 5.29 -8.13
CA ALA A 78 5.93 4.25 -9.06
C ALA A 78 7.08 3.45 -8.43
N LEU A 79 6.83 2.19 -8.11
CA LEU A 79 7.83 1.29 -7.55
C LEU A 79 8.45 0.38 -8.61
N PRO A 80 9.73 0.01 -8.44
CA PRO A 80 10.38 -1.04 -9.23
C PRO A 80 9.67 -2.39 -9.12
N ALA A 81 9.84 -3.25 -10.13
CA ALA A 81 9.15 -4.53 -10.23
C ALA A 81 9.51 -5.49 -9.08
N GLU A 82 10.71 -5.38 -8.52
CA GLU A 82 11.24 -6.32 -7.53
C GLU A 82 10.44 -6.34 -6.22
N TYR A 83 9.72 -5.25 -5.90
CA TYR A 83 8.86 -5.17 -4.72
C TYR A 83 7.58 -6.02 -4.86
N PHE A 84 7.10 -6.19 -6.09
CA PHE A 84 5.87 -6.93 -6.40
C PHE A 84 6.08 -8.45 -6.52
N ASP A 85 7.35 -8.85 -6.49
CA ASP A 85 7.78 -10.24 -6.58
C ASP A 85 8.03 -10.88 -5.20
N ILE A 86 7.82 -10.10 -4.12
CA ILE A 86 8.00 -10.56 -2.75
C ILE A 86 6.69 -11.20 -2.23
N SER A 87 6.81 -12.40 -1.66
CA SER A 87 5.73 -13.05 -0.93
C SER A 87 5.82 -12.70 0.56
N PHE A 88 4.71 -12.21 1.09
CA PHE A 88 4.47 -11.77 2.46
C PHE A 88 3.40 -12.69 3.09
N PRO A 89 3.79 -13.83 3.67
CA PRO A 89 2.83 -14.85 4.11
C PRO A 89 1.81 -14.33 5.15
N ASN A 90 2.19 -13.32 5.94
CA ASN A 90 1.36 -12.73 6.99
C ASN A 90 0.70 -11.40 6.60
N LEU A 91 0.79 -10.98 5.32
CA LEU A 91 0.20 -9.73 4.86
C LEU A 91 -1.32 -9.77 4.97
N ARG A 92 -1.89 -8.85 5.75
CA ARG A 92 -3.33 -8.68 5.95
C ARG A 92 -3.87 -7.43 5.28
N VAL A 93 -3.08 -6.35 5.27
CA VAL A 93 -3.52 -5.05 4.76
C VAL A 93 -2.62 -4.65 3.61
N LEU A 94 -3.22 -4.39 2.44
CA LEU A 94 -2.53 -3.84 1.28
C LEU A 94 -3.12 -2.48 0.94
N CYS A 95 -2.28 -1.45 0.92
CA CYS A 95 -2.68 -0.09 0.58
C CYS A 95 -1.92 0.39 -0.65
N LYS A 96 -2.64 0.83 -1.67
CA LYS A 96 -2.08 1.58 -2.79
C LYS A 96 -2.46 3.04 -2.63
N GLY A 97 -1.47 3.90 -2.51
CA GLY A 97 -1.63 5.34 -2.60
C GLY A 97 -1.01 5.89 -3.89
N ASP A 98 -1.66 6.86 -4.50
CA ASP A 98 -1.03 7.68 -5.52
C ASP A 98 -0.44 8.94 -4.86
N VAL A 99 0.82 9.26 -5.21
CA VAL A 99 1.40 10.56 -4.82
C VAL A 99 0.76 11.60 -5.73
N TYR A 100 0.06 12.56 -5.14
CA TYR A 100 -0.42 13.76 -5.85
C TYR A 100 0.76 14.42 -6.55
N LYS A 101 0.89 14.18 -7.85
CA LYS A 101 1.67 15.03 -8.71
C LYS A 101 0.65 16.03 -9.23
N SER A 102 0.60 17.21 -8.61
CA SER A 102 0.03 18.37 -9.30
C SER A 102 0.67 18.37 -10.68
N PRO A 103 -0.09 18.19 -11.77
CA PRO A 103 0.49 18.40 -13.08
C PRO A 103 1.01 19.82 -13.04
N ASP A 104 2.33 19.98 -13.20
CA ASP A 104 2.92 21.29 -13.38
C ASP A 104 2.30 21.81 -14.67
N MET A 105 1.28 22.67 -14.54
CA MET A 105 0.36 23.09 -15.61
C MET A 105 1.13 23.66 -16.82
N THR A 106 2.38 24.05 -16.55
CA THR A 106 3.41 24.54 -17.45
C THR A 106 3.92 23.51 -18.48
N GLN A 107 3.89 22.19 -18.20
CA GLN A 107 4.40 21.17 -19.15
C GLN A 107 3.37 20.71 -20.20
N GLN A 108 2.07 20.97 -19.99
CA GLN A 108 1.02 20.58 -20.94
C GLN A 108 0.91 21.49 -22.16
N LEU A 109 1.38 22.74 -22.07
CA LEU A 109 1.18 23.74 -23.15
C LEU A 109 2.14 23.60 -24.34
N THR A 110 3.22 22.81 -24.24
CA THR A 110 4.34 22.87 -25.20
C THR A 110 4.57 21.56 -25.98
N ARG A 111 3.61 20.61 -26.00
CA ARG A 111 3.81 19.33 -26.70
C ARG A 111 3.10 19.27 -28.05
N THR A 112 3.89 19.05 -29.10
CA THR A 112 3.41 18.82 -30.46
C THR A 112 2.54 17.56 -30.53
N LEU A 113 1.53 17.56 -31.39
CA LEU A 113 0.52 16.49 -31.53
C LEU A 113 1.13 15.07 -31.68
N GLN A 114 2.31 14.95 -32.28
CA GLN A 114 2.96 13.65 -32.52
C GLN A 114 3.71 13.13 -31.28
N GLU A 115 4.32 14.03 -30.50
CA GLU A 115 4.95 13.68 -29.22
C GLU A 115 3.90 13.37 -28.15
N ALA A 116 2.73 14.01 -28.22
CA ALA A 116 1.60 13.71 -27.35
C ALA A 116 1.10 12.28 -27.51
N THR A 117 1.01 11.76 -28.74
CA THR A 117 0.57 10.38 -28.99
C THR A 117 1.59 9.35 -28.51
N ALA A 118 2.89 9.57 -28.75
CA ALA A 118 3.94 8.68 -28.28
C ALA A 118 4.03 8.65 -26.75
N LEU A 119 3.87 9.81 -26.11
CA LEU A 119 3.79 9.90 -24.65
C LEU A 119 2.58 9.15 -24.11
N ALA A 120 1.38 9.39 -24.68
CA ALA A 120 0.16 8.73 -24.24
C ALA A 120 0.26 7.19 -24.38
N ALA A 121 0.90 6.70 -25.44
CA ALA A 121 1.16 5.27 -25.61
C ALA A 121 2.14 4.73 -24.55
N ALA A 122 3.20 5.47 -24.23
CA ALA A 122 4.15 5.09 -23.19
C ALA A 122 3.53 5.09 -21.79
N GLU A 123 2.67 6.07 -21.48
CA GLU A 123 1.90 6.15 -20.23
C GLU A 123 0.91 4.99 -20.12
N ALA A 124 0.19 4.67 -21.20
CA ALA A 124 -0.72 3.53 -21.23
C ALA A 124 0.02 2.20 -21.00
N LEU A 125 1.20 2.02 -21.61
CA LEU A 125 2.05 0.85 -21.39
C LEU A 125 2.55 0.78 -19.94
N ALA A 126 2.95 1.90 -19.35
CA ALA A 126 3.38 1.96 -17.96
C ALA A 126 2.23 1.61 -16.99
N ALA A 127 1.02 2.11 -17.25
CA ALA A 127 -0.17 1.78 -16.48
C ALA A 127 -0.52 0.28 -16.57
N ALA A 128 -0.48 -0.30 -17.77
CA ALA A 128 -0.70 -1.74 -17.98
C ALA A 128 0.34 -2.61 -17.25
N ARG A 129 1.61 -2.19 -17.22
CA ARG A 129 2.64 -2.89 -16.44
C ARG A 129 2.39 -2.82 -14.94
N GLN A 130 1.97 -1.66 -14.43
CA GLN A 130 1.61 -1.52 -13.03
C GLN A 130 0.44 -2.44 -12.66
N ASP A 131 -0.60 -2.53 -13.50
CA ASP A 131 -1.71 -3.47 -13.28
C ASP A 131 -1.21 -4.91 -13.10
N LEU A 132 -0.33 -5.38 -13.98
CA LEU A 132 0.28 -6.71 -13.87
C LEU A 132 1.09 -6.91 -12.58
N TYR A 133 1.85 -5.89 -12.17
CA TYR A 133 2.64 -5.95 -10.93
C TYR A 133 1.75 -6.05 -9.70
N TRP A 134 0.69 -5.26 -9.63
CA TRP A 134 -0.30 -5.33 -8.56
C TRP A 134 -1.03 -6.67 -8.53
N ALA A 135 -1.42 -7.20 -9.70
CA ALA A 135 -2.03 -8.52 -9.84
C ALA A 135 -1.11 -9.63 -9.31
N ARG A 136 0.19 -9.57 -9.64
CA ARG A 136 1.19 -10.52 -9.15
C ARG A 136 1.34 -10.47 -7.65
N LEU A 137 1.46 -9.27 -7.07
CA LEU A 137 1.55 -9.09 -5.63
C LEU A 137 0.33 -9.68 -4.90
N VAL A 138 -0.89 -9.42 -5.38
CA VAL A 138 -2.11 -10.00 -4.79
C VAL A 138 -2.11 -11.54 -4.91
N THR A 139 -1.69 -12.07 -6.04
CA THR A 139 -1.62 -13.53 -6.27
C THR A 139 -0.64 -14.23 -5.33
N LEU A 140 0.50 -13.59 -5.03
CA LEU A 140 1.51 -14.12 -4.11
C LEU A 140 1.10 -14.04 -2.63
N ASN A 141 0.02 -13.31 -2.32
CA ASN A 141 -0.36 -12.95 -0.94
C ASN A 141 -1.85 -13.24 -0.68
N PRO A 142 -2.28 -14.51 -0.69
CA PRO A 142 -3.69 -14.89 -0.52
C PRO A 142 -4.25 -14.61 0.89
N SER A 143 -3.38 -14.26 1.84
CA SER A 143 -3.70 -13.93 3.23
C SER A 143 -4.22 -12.51 3.42
N ILE A 144 -4.17 -11.66 2.38
CA ILE A 144 -4.72 -10.29 2.40
C ILE A 144 -6.22 -10.34 2.73
N GLN A 145 -6.60 -9.53 3.71
CA GLN A 145 -7.99 -9.37 4.16
C GLN A 145 -8.51 -7.96 3.87
N GLU A 146 -7.63 -6.97 3.79
CA GLU A 146 -8.00 -5.57 3.60
C GLU A 146 -7.23 -4.97 2.43
N ILE A 147 -7.96 -4.33 1.51
CA ILE A 147 -7.38 -3.58 0.40
C ILE A 147 -7.87 -2.14 0.49
N ALA A 148 -6.94 -1.21 0.51
CA ALA A 148 -7.20 0.22 0.42
C ALA A 148 -6.59 0.78 -0.87
N ILE A 149 -7.39 1.47 -1.68
CA ILE A 149 -6.92 2.14 -2.90
C ILE A 149 -7.25 3.62 -2.79
N ILE A 150 -6.21 4.45 -2.77
CA ILE A 150 -6.32 5.90 -2.78
C ILE A 150 -5.91 6.37 -4.17
N MET A 151 -6.88 6.89 -4.91
CA MET A 151 -6.78 7.28 -6.30
C MET A 151 -6.83 8.79 -6.46
N ASP A 152 -5.96 9.30 -7.32
CA ASP A 152 -5.92 10.72 -7.68
C ASP A 152 -6.40 10.98 -9.13
N HIS A 153 -6.68 9.92 -9.90
CA HIS A 153 -6.97 10.04 -11.33
C HIS A 153 -8.24 9.29 -11.76
N ASP A 154 -8.92 9.85 -12.75
CA ASP A 154 -10.22 9.39 -13.25
C ASP A 154 -10.17 8.09 -14.03
N LYS A 155 -8.98 7.67 -14.52
CA LYS A 155 -8.84 6.49 -15.38
C LYS A 155 -8.27 5.31 -14.63
N PHE A 156 -9.04 4.23 -14.64
CA PHE A 156 -8.73 3.05 -13.86
C PHE A 156 -9.17 1.77 -14.58
N GLU A 157 -8.21 1.14 -15.27
CA GLU A 157 -8.45 -0.11 -15.98
C GLU A 157 -7.55 -1.24 -15.45
N TRP A 158 -7.54 -1.45 -14.13
CA TRP A 158 -6.72 -2.49 -13.50
C TRP A 158 -7.37 -3.88 -13.59
N LYS A 159 -7.64 -4.32 -14.82
CA LYS A 159 -8.38 -5.56 -15.08
C LYS A 159 -7.67 -6.76 -14.47
N GLU A 160 -6.35 -6.83 -14.56
CA GLU A 160 -5.58 -7.98 -14.07
C GLU A 160 -5.54 -8.01 -12.54
N LEU A 161 -5.39 -6.85 -11.88
CA LEU A 161 -5.50 -6.76 -10.43
C LEU A 161 -6.84 -7.32 -9.96
N TRP A 162 -7.94 -6.87 -10.56
CA TRP A 162 -9.26 -7.28 -10.11
C TRP A 162 -9.54 -8.76 -10.33
N ARG A 163 -9.01 -9.34 -11.42
CA ARG A 163 -9.04 -10.79 -11.59
C ARG A 163 -8.28 -11.49 -10.47
N ALA A 164 -7.06 -11.05 -10.16
CA ALA A 164 -6.26 -11.62 -9.08
C ALA A 164 -6.93 -11.51 -7.71
N VAL A 165 -7.54 -10.36 -7.38
CA VAL A 165 -8.35 -10.18 -6.16
C VAL A 165 -9.52 -11.17 -6.15
N GLY A 166 -10.22 -11.28 -7.28
CA GLY A 166 -11.35 -12.17 -7.47
C GLY A 166 -11.01 -13.66 -7.32
N THR A 167 -9.80 -14.08 -7.65
CA THR A 167 -9.42 -15.52 -7.66
C THR A 167 -8.52 -15.95 -6.51
N SER A 168 -7.64 -15.09 -6.03
CA SER A 168 -6.50 -15.52 -5.20
C SER A 168 -6.71 -15.28 -3.70
N LEU A 169 -7.55 -14.32 -3.30
CA LEU A 169 -7.78 -14.04 -1.87
C LEU A 169 -8.66 -15.10 -1.21
N HIS A 170 -8.29 -15.57 -0.02
CA HIS A 170 -9.04 -16.62 0.68
C HIS A 170 -10.22 -16.09 1.51
N ASN A 171 -10.05 -14.98 2.23
CA ASN A 171 -11.09 -14.40 3.08
C ASN A 171 -11.01 -12.87 3.12
N PRO A 172 -11.31 -12.19 1.99
CA PRO A 172 -11.30 -10.73 1.94
C PRO A 172 -12.42 -10.14 2.81
N LYS A 173 -12.07 -9.22 3.70
CA LYS A 173 -12.99 -8.61 4.68
C LYS A 173 -13.38 -7.20 4.32
N ARG A 174 -12.40 -6.31 4.11
CA ARG A 174 -12.66 -4.90 3.89
C ARG A 174 -12.03 -4.39 2.60
N PHE A 175 -12.83 -3.72 1.81
CA PHE A 175 -12.35 -2.95 0.67
C PHE A 175 -12.64 -1.47 0.90
N TYR A 176 -11.62 -0.64 0.72
CA TYR A 176 -11.70 0.80 0.84
C TYR A 176 -11.18 1.45 -0.45
N ILE A 177 -11.96 2.38 -1.00
CA ILE A 177 -11.55 3.17 -2.17
C ILE A 177 -11.77 4.64 -1.88
N VAL A 178 -10.75 5.47 -2.08
CA VAL A 178 -10.82 6.94 -1.94
C VAL A 178 -10.42 7.56 -3.26
N GLY A 179 -11.19 8.52 -3.75
CA GLY A 179 -10.84 9.28 -4.93
C GLY A 179 -11.83 10.40 -5.20
N LEU A 180 -11.41 11.37 -6.02
CA LEU A 180 -12.17 12.59 -6.33
C LEU A 180 -13.24 12.40 -7.43
N GLY A 181 -13.34 11.22 -8.04
CA GLY A 181 -14.23 10.98 -9.19
C GLY A 181 -14.79 9.57 -9.28
N THR A 182 -15.89 9.42 -10.02
CA THR A 182 -16.38 8.11 -10.44
C THR A 182 -15.36 7.48 -11.39
N PRO A 183 -14.86 6.27 -11.13
CA PRO A 183 -13.86 5.66 -11.97
C PRO A 183 -14.40 5.45 -13.39
N ASN A 184 -13.72 6.02 -14.37
CA ASN A 184 -14.03 5.83 -15.78
C ASN A 184 -13.45 4.46 -16.21
N MET A 185 -14.29 3.43 -16.18
CA MET A 185 -13.95 2.06 -16.55
C MET A 185 -14.76 1.63 -17.78
N SER A 186 -14.16 0.82 -18.66
CA SER A 186 -14.93 0.07 -19.65
C SER A 186 -15.92 -0.89 -18.99
N ASP A 187 -17.04 -1.20 -19.65
CA ASP A 187 -18.07 -2.12 -19.12
C ASP A 187 -17.51 -3.47 -18.67
N GLU A 188 -16.53 -3.99 -19.40
CA GLU A 188 -15.83 -5.23 -19.05
C GLU A 188 -15.03 -5.07 -17.75
N ALA A 189 -14.25 -3.99 -17.62
CA ALA A 189 -13.49 -3.70 -16.41
C ALA A 189 -14.42 -3.51 -15.19
N ALA A 190 -15.53 -2.78 -15.36
CA ALA A 190 -16.53 -2.58 -14.33
C ALA A 190 -17.14 -3.93 -13.85
N LYS A 191 -17.47 -4.84 -14.77
CA LYS A 191 -17.97 -6.19 -14.40
C LYS A 191 -16.94 -6.98 -13.60
N ILE A 192 -15.67 -6.96 -14.01
CA ILE A 192 -14.59 -7.66 -13.29
C ILE A 192 -14.40 -7.04 -11.90
N PHE A 193 -14.36 -5.71 -11.83
CA PHE A 193 -14.24 -4.95 -10.58
C PHE A 193 -15.36 -5.31 -9.59
N TRP A 194 -16.63 -5.16 -9.99
CA TRP A 194 -17.76 -5.43 -9.10
C TRP A 194 -17.85 -6.89 -8.69
N LYS A 195 -17.46 -7.83 -9.57
CA LYS A 195 -17.35 -9.25 -9.22
C LYS A 195 -16.28 -9.49 -8.14
N ALA A 196 -15.13 -8.83 -8.23
CA ALA A 196 -14.06 -8.96 -7.25
C ALA A 196 -14.44 -8.31 -5.90
N VAL A 197 -14.98 -7.09 -5.95
CA VAL A 197 -15.43 -6.34 -4.77
C VAL A 197 -16.56 -7.04 -4.03
N GLY A 198 -17.47 -7.71 -4.74
CA GLY A 198 -18.55 -8.49 -4.13
C GLY A 198 -18.09 -9.67 -3.26
N ARG A 199 -16.79 -9.98 -3.22
CA ARG A 199 -16.22 -10.97 -2.29
C ARG A 199 -15.95 -10.41 -0.89
N PHE A 200 -15.84 -9.09 -0.72
CA PHE A 200 -15.52 -8.46 0.54
C PHE A 200 -16.78 -8.34 1.42
N GLU A 201 -16.60 -8.53 2.74
CA GLU A 201 -17.69 -8.36 3.73
C GLU A 201 -18.13 -6.89 3.86
N VAL A 202 -17.18 -5.97 3.76
CA VAL A 202 -17.38 -4.53 3.93
C VAL A 202 -16.80 -3.78 2.74
N PHE A 203 -17.62 -2.91 2.15
CA PHE A 203 -17.23 -1.97 1.10
C PHE A 203 -17.44 -0.54 1.59
N ASP A 204 -16.33 0.16 1.82
CA ASP A 204 -16.33 1.55 2.24
C ASP A 204 -15.89 2.43 1.06
N SER A 205 -16.79 3.29 0.62
CA SER A 205 -16.45 4.41 -0.27
C SER A 205 -16.81 5.71 0.44
N PRO A 206 -15.93 6.73 0.44
CA PRO A 206 -16.27 8.02 0.98
C PRO A 206 -17.38 8.58 0.10
N THR A 207 -18.61 8.44 0.57
CA THR A 207 -19.70 9.31 0.12
C THR A 207 -19.27 10.73 0.47
N PRO A 208 -19.52 11.74 -0.39
CA PRO A 208 -19.19 13.13 -0.09
C PRO A 208 -20.10 13.66 1.04
N GLY A 209 -19.79 13.25 2.26
CA GLY A 209 -20.21 13.87 3.51
C GLY A 209 -19.07 14.71 4.08
N PRO A 210 -19.35 15.65 4.99
CA PRO A 210 -18.32 16.49 5.58
C PRO A 210 -17.28 15.62 6.29
N GLN A 211 -16.07 15.60 5.71
CA GLN A 211 -14.92 14.84 6.20
C GLN A 211 -14.67 15.11 7.68
N ARG A 212 -15.06 14.17 8.54
CA ARG A 212 -14.52 14.04 9.88
C ARG A 212 -14.03 12.60 10.03
N ASP A 213 -12.73 12.48 10.25
CA ASP A 213 -12.03 11.34 10.87
C ASP A 213 -11.35 10.26 9.99
N THR A 214 -11.42 10.30 8.65
CA THR A 214 -10.73 9.29 7.80
C THR A 214 -9.21 9.48 7.60
N LEU A 215 -8.61 10.56 8.14
CA LEU A 215 -7.20 10.90 7.93
C LEU A 215 -6.21 10.20 8.88
N ASN A 216 -6.67 9.43 9.87
CA ASN A 216 -5.75 8.74 10.80
C ASN A 216 -5.05 7.51 10.19
N PHE A 217 -5.47 7.02 9.02
CA PHE A 217 -4.76 5.94 8.31
C PHE A 217 -3.54 6.43 7.50
N LEU A 218 -3.47 7.74 7.19
CA LEU A 218 -2.40 8.32 6.34
C LEU A 218 -1.35 9.13 7.12
N ASN A 219 -1.55 9.36 8.41
CA ASN A 219 -0.52 9.88 9.31
C ASN A 219 0.48 8.76 9.69
N VAL A 220 1.16 8.21 8.69
CA VAL A 220 2.38 7.43 8.88
C VAL A 220 3.52 8.27 8.32
N ALA A 221 4.26 8.87 9.24
CA ALA A 221 5.48 9.61 8.98
C ALA A 221 6.45 8.75 8.15
N ALA A 222 7.06 9.39 7.17
CA ALA A 222 8.21 8.86 6.45
C ALA A 222 9.29 8.43 7.46
N ILE A 223 9.83 7.23 7.28
CA ILE A 223 11.14 6.83 7.82
C ILE A 223 12.17 7.20 6.76
#